data_AF-A0A3B3CGN3-F1
#
_entry.id   AF-A0A3B3CGN3-F1
#
_cell.length_a   1.000
_cell.length_b   1.000
_cell.length_c   1.000
_cell.angle_alpha   90.00
_cell.angle_beta   90.00
_cell.angle_gamma   90.00
#
_symmetry.space_group_name_H-M   'P 1'
#
loop_
_entity.id
_entity.type
_entity.pdbx_description
1 polymer ?
#
loop_
_entity_poly.entity_id
_entity_poly.type
_entity_poly.pdbx_seq_one_letter_code
_entity_poly.pdbx_strand_id
1 'polypeptide(L)'
;MKLFQPLILFLTFSAACGLRCYTCTAAEPKSCTDTKACSVLFNRCYDMVTKGCQSSALCYGAMSCCEGDLCNSSAQLGSSFLLIMLTSAILKLFL
;
A
#
# COMPACT_ATOMS: atom_id res chain seq x y z
N MET A 1 -2.69 -5.20 32.50
CA MET A 1 -1.97 -3.97 32.05
C MET A 1 -0.59 -4.26 31.43
N LYS A 2 -0.32 -5.43 30.81
CA LYS A 2 0.98 -5.76 30.18
C LYS A 2 0.98 -5.78 28.64
N LEU A 3 -0.20 -5.65 28.01
CA LEU A 3 -0.37 -5.69 26.55
C LEU A 3 -0.10 -4.34 25.86
N PHE A 4 -0.13 -3.23 26.60
CA PHE A 4 0.06 -1.90 26.01
C PHE A 4 1.52 -1.67 25.56
N GLN A 5 2.49 -2.21 26.28
CA GLN A 5 3.91 -2.03 25.97
C GLN A 5 4.35 -2.66 24.64
N PRO A 6 4.03 -3.93 24.31
CA PRO A 6 4.32 -4.49 22.99
C PRO A 6 3.51 -3.81 21.88
N LEU A 7 2.28 -3.38 22.16
CA LEU A 7 1.44 -2.65 21.20
C LEU A 7 2.05 -1.29 20.83
N ILE A 8 2.54 -0.54 21.82
CA ILE A 8 3.22 0.75 21.61
C ILE A 8 4.53 0.54 20.84
N LEU A 9 5.29 -0.52 21.11
CA LEU A 9 6.50 -0.86 20.36
C LEU A 9 6.19 -1.22 18.88
N PHE A 10 5.12 -1.98 18.63
CA PHE A 10 4.69 -2.29 17.26
C PHE A 10 4.21 -1.05 16.49
N LEU A 11 3.49 -0.15 17.16
CA LEU A 11 3.00 1.10 16.57
C LEU A 11 4.14 2.09 16.28
N THR A 12 5.10 2.21 17.19
CA THR A 12 6.28 3.08 17.01
C THR A 12 7.25 2.53 15.96
N PHE A 13 7.45 1.22 15.88
CA PHE A 13 8.23 0.59 14.82
C PHE A 13 7.57 0.74 13.44
N SER A 14 6.23 0.69 13.39
CA SER A 14 5.48 1.00 12.16
C SER A 14 5.59 2.48 11.77
N ALA A 15 5.67 3.40 12.72
CA ALA A 15 5.82 4.83 12.42
C ALA A 15 7.24 5.20 11.95
N ALA A 16 8.27 4.47 12.40
CA ALA A 16 9.66 4.67 11.97
C ALA A 16 9.92 4.15 10.55
N CYS A 17 9.13 3.17 10.09
CA CYS A 17 9.12 2.71 8.72
C CYS A 17 8.06 3.49 7.95
N GLY A 18 8.44 4.51 7.19
CA GLY A 18 7.51 5.21 6.31
C GLY A 18 6.79 4.25 5.35
N LEU A 19 5.74 4.75 4.69
CA LEU A 19 4.89 4.05 3.72
C LEU A 19 5.66 2.96 2.93
N ARG A 20 5.19 1.72 2.91
CA ARG A 20 5.80 0.65 2.09
C ARG A 20 5.11 0.54 0.75
N CYS A 21 5.88 0.47 -0.33
CA CYS A 21 5.35 0.31 -1.69
C CYS A 21 6.06 -0.82 -2.43
N TYR A 22 5.38 -1.44 -3.39
CA TYR A 22 6.03 -2.30 -4.38
C TYR A 22 6.99 -1.46 -5.24
N THR A 23 8.14 -2.04 -5.60
CA THR A 23 9.17 -1.40 -6.41
C THR A 23 9.63 -2.35 -7.50
N CYS A 24 9.74 -1.83 -8.73
CA CYS A 24 10.36 -2.54 -9.85
C CYS A 24 10.68 -1.55 -10.96
N THR A 25 11.64 -1.93 -11.81
CA THR A 25 12.01 -1.16 -13.01
C THR A 25 11.42 -1.83 -14.25
N ALA A 26 11.41 -1.10 -15.36
CA ALA A 26 10.90 -1.60 -16.64
C ALA A 26 11.69 -2.82 -17.17
N ALA A 27 12.92 -3.02 -16.70
CA ALA A 27 13.76 -4.16 -17.06
C ALA A 27 13.30 -5.48 -16.43
N GLU A 28 12.62 -5.43 -15.26
CA GLU A 28 12.23 -6.59 -14.47
C GLU A 28 10.73 -6.55 -14.08
N PRO A 29 9.81 -6.61 -15.06
CA PRO A 29 8.37 -6.52 -14.78
C PRO A 29 7.77 -7.81 -14.20
N LYS A 30 8.47 -8.96 -14.30
CA LYS A 30 7.87 -10.29 -14.08
C LYS A 30 7.66 -10.69 -12.62
N SER A 31 8.36 -10.12 -11.65
CA SER A 31 8.09 -10.39 -10.23
C SER A 31 7.42 -9.20 -9.57
N CYS A 32 7.92 -7.96 -9.74
CA CYS A 32 7.45 -6.72 -9.09
C CYS A 32 6.85 -6.90 -7.68
N THR A 33 7.44 -7.81 -6.91
CA THR A 33 7.04 -8.21 -5.55
C THR A 33 7.95 -7.60 -4.51
N ASP A 34 9.06 -7.00 -4.94
CA ASP A 34 9.97 -6.31 -4.05
C ASP A 34 9.28 -5.11 -3.44
N THR A 35 9.53 -4.90 -2.15
CA THR A 35 8.94 -3.82 -1.39
C THR A 35 10.02 -2.99 -0.75
N LYS A 36 9.81 -1.67 -0.69
CA LYS A 36 10.70 -0.76 0.02
C LYS A 36 9.89 0.19 0.88
N ALA A 37 10.46 0.56 2.03
CA ALA A 37 9.96 1.68 2.81
C ALA A 37 10.29 2.99 2.07
N CYS A 38 9.30 3.89 2.02
CA CYS A 38 9.43 5.21 1.45
C CYS A 38 9.97 6.18 2.51
N SER A 39 10.77 7.14 2.08
CA SER A 39 11.09 8.29 2.91
C SER A 39 9.84 9.15 3.13
N VAL A 40 9.82 9.92 4.23
CA VAL A 40 8.69 10.77 4.65
C VAL A 40 8.22 11.72 3.54
N LEU A 41 9.12 12.16 2.66
CA LEU A 41 8.78 13.04 1.52
C LEU A 41 7.99 12.34 0.41
N PHE A 42 8.12 11.01 0.30
CA PHE A 42 7.45 10.19 -0.70
C PHE A 42 6.25 9.48 -0.06
N ASN A 43 5.18 10.25 0.13
CA ASN A 43 3.97 9.85 0.85
C ASN A 43 2.91 9.16 -0.02
N ARG A 44 3.26 8.72 -1.24
CA ARG A 44 2.38 7.98 -2.15
C ARG A 44 3.12 6.78 -2.74
N CYS A 45 2.39 5.72 -3.05
CA CYS A 45 2.88 4.70 -3.97
C CYS A 45 2.42 5.04 -5.38
N TYR A 46 3.18 4.65 -6.40
CA TYR A 46 2.73 4.75 -7.80
C TYR A 46 2.78 3.39 -8.50
N ASP A 47 1.87 3.21 -9.45
CA ASP A 47 1.74 2.00 -10.27
C ASP A 47 1.70 2.35 -11.77
N MET A 48 2.77 2.01 -12.49
CA MET A 48 2.95 2.23 -13.92
C MET A 48 3.78 1.07 -14.50
N VAL A 49 4.43 1.27 -15.66
CA VAL A 49 5.49 0.37 -16.18
C VAL A 49 6.60 0.14 -15.15
N THR A 50 6.79 1.11 -14.24
CA THR A 50 7.62 0.98 -13.05
C THR A 50 6.77 1.22 -11.81
N LYS A 51 7.26 0.78 -10.65
CA LYS A 51 6.59 1.01 -9.37
C LYS A 51 7.53 1.56 -8.33
N GLY A 52 6.97 2.28 -7.37
CA GLY A 52 7.72 2.74 -6.22
C GLY A 52 6.99 3.78 -5.40
N CYS A 53 7.79 4.59 -4.72
CA CYS A 53 7.37 5.70 -3.89
C CYS A 53 7.36 6.99 -4.71
N GLN A 54 6.39 7.87 -4.45
CA GLN A 54 6.28 9.17 -5.07
C GLN A 54 5.79 10.23 -4.07
N SER A 55 6.14 11.49 -4.31
CA SER A 55 5.58 12.60 -3.55
C SER A 55 4.20 12.96 -4.08
N SER A 56 3.24 13.23 -3.18
CA SER A 56 1.91 13.72 -3.54
C SER A 56 1.92 14.94 -4.48
N ALA A 57 2.94 15.81 -4.38
CA ALA A 57 3.10 16.96 -5.27
C ALA A 57 3.37 16.57 -6.74
N LEU A 58 3.89 15.36 -6.98
CA LEU A 58 4.19 14.81 -8.31
C LEU A 58 3.14 13.79 -8.77
N CYS A 59 2.12 13.52 -7.94
CA CYS A 59 1.02 12.64 -8.26
C CYS A 59 -0.10 13.41 -8.97
N TYR A 60 0.15 13.76 -10.23
CA TYR A 60 -0.83 14.42 -11.11
C TYR A 60 -0.70 13.90 -12.54
N GLY A 61 -1.67 14.22 -13.38
CA GLY A 61 -1.69 13.80 -14.79
C GLY A 61 -1.94 12.29 -14.94
N ALA A 62 -1.16 11.62 -15.78
CA ALA A 62 -1.32 10.19 -16.07
C ALA A 62 -0.75 9.27 -14.97
N MET A 63 -0.19 9.82 -13.89
CA MET A 63 0.41 9.04 -12.80
C MET A 63 -0.65 8.42 -11.89
N SER A 64 -0.77 7.09 -11.92
CA SER A 64 -1.59 6.35 -10.97
C SER A 64 -0.87 6.29 -9.63
N CYS A 65 -1.34 7.10 -8.68
CA CYS A 65 -0.84 7.12 -7.30
C CYS A 65 -1.92 6.67 -6.31
N CYS A 66 -1.49 6.06 -5.22
CA CYS A 66 -2.34 5.64 -4.12
C CYS A 66 -1.65 5.87 -2.77
N GLU A 67 -2.41 5.78 -1.69
CA GLU A 67 -1.95 5.92 -0.31
C GLU A 67 -2.28 4.65 0.48
N GLY A 68 -1.44 4.35 1.47
CA GLY A 68 -1.49 3.11 2.23
C GLY A 68 -0.46 2.07 1.75
N ASP A 69 -0.03 1.22 2.68
CA ASP A 69 1.02 0.25 2.41
C ASP A 69 0.61 -0.71 1.28
N LEU A 70 1.53 -0.91 0.33
CA LEU A 70 1.42 -1.86 -0.78
C LEU A 70 0.19 -1.64 -1.68
N CYS A 71 -0.40 -0.43 -1.65
CA CYS A 71 -1.59 -0.10 -2.44
C CYS A 71 -1.35 -0.18 -3.96
N ASN A 72 -0.08 -0.05 -4.40
CA ASN A 72 0.34 -0.17 -5.80
C ASN A 72 0.56 -1.63 -6.21
N SER A 73 -0.23 -2.56 -5.68
CA SER A 73 -0.21 -3.95 -6.12
C SER A 73 -0.79 -4.03 -7.53
N SER A 74 -0.11 -4.73 -8.43
CA SER A 74 -0.67 -5.04 -9.77
C SER A 74 -1.74 -6.13 -9.69
N ALA A 75 -2.34 -6.32 -8.52
CA ALA A 75 -3.64 -6.92 -8.46
C ALA A 75 -4.55 -6.04 -9.31
N GLN A 76 -4.66 -6.38 -10.59
CA GLN A 76 -5.93 -6.36 -11.29
C GLN A 76 -6.90 -6.92 -10.25
N LEU A 77 -7.63 -6.04 -9.56
CA LEU A 77 -8.63 -6.41 -8.58
C LEU A 77 -9.65 -7.20 -9.39
N GLY A 78 -9.38 -8.50 -9.55
CA GLY A 78 -10.33 -9.43 -10.07
C GLY A 78 -11.56 -9.28 -9.19
N SER A 79 -12.71 -9.21 -9.84
CA SER A 79 -14.09 -9.26 -9.30
C SER A 79 -14.21 -9.76 -7.84
N SER A 80 -13.46 -10.80 -7.47
CA SER A 80 -13.26 -11.31 -6.11
C SER A 80 -13.00 -10.28 -4.99
N PHE A 81 -12.18 -9.23 -5.16
CA PHE A 81 -11.95 -8.26 -4.06
C PHE A 81 -13.20 -7.41 -3.78
N LEU A 82 -13.95 -7.04 -4.82
CA LEU A 82 -15.24 -6.37 -4.67
C LEU A 82 -16.25 -7.27 -3.95
N LEU A 83 -16.27 -8.57 -4.28
CA LEU A 83 -17.14 -9.55 -3.60
C LEU A 83 -16.83 -9.66 -2.11
N ILE A 84 -15.55 -9.67 -1.71
CA ILE A 84 -15.12 -9.71 -0.30
C ILE A 84 -15.55 -8.44 0.45
N MET A 85 -15.39 -7.26 -0.17
CA MET A 85 -15.83 -6.00 0.42
C MET A 85 -17.35 -5.94 0.59
N LEU A 86 -18.10 -6.39 -0.42
CA LEU A 86 -19.56 -6.51 -0.36
C LEU A 86 -20.01 -7.48 0.75
N THR A 87 -19.41 -8.67 0.86
CA THR A 87 -19.77 -9.62 1.93
C THR A 87 -19.47 -9.08 3.32
N SER A 88 -18.35 -8.38 3.51
CA SER A 88 -18.01 -7.73 4.78
C SER A 88 -19.02 -6.65 5.17
N ALA A 89 -19.44 -5.80 4.22
CA ALA A 89 -20.45 -4.77 4.47
C ALA A 89 -21.82 -5.36 4.82
N ILE A 90 -22.22 -6.44 4.13
CA ILE A 90 -23.49 -7.13 4.37
C ILE A 90 -23.50 -7.81 5.75
N LEU A 91 -22.42 -8.50 6.13
CA LEU A 91 -22.31 -9.14 7.45
C LEU A 91 -22.46 -8.14 8.61
N LYS A 92 -21.97 -6.91 8.44
CA LYS A 92 -22.15 -5.83 9.44
C LYS A 92 -23.58 -5.30 9.54
N LEU A 93 -24.43 -5.53 8.54
CA LEU A 93 -25.85 -5.15 8.61
C LEU A 93 -26.69 -6.22 9.33
N PHE A 94 -26.19 -7.45 9.40
CA PHE A 94 -26.88 -8.60 9.98
C PHE A 94 -26.36 -9.02 11.36
N LEU A 95 -25.34 -8.34 11.89
CA LEU A 95 -24.74 -8.57 13.19
C LEU A 95 -24.84 -7.28 14.03
#